data_AF-A0A9F2NIG7-F1
#
_entry.id   AF-A0A9F2NIG7-F1
#
_cell.length_a   1.000
_cell.length_b   1.000
_cell.length_c   1.000
_cell.angle_alpha   90.00
_cell.angle_beta   90.00
_cell.angle_gamma   90.00
#
_symmetry.space_group_name_H-M   'P 1'
#
loop_
_entity.id
_entity.type
_entity.pdbx_description
1 polymer ?
#
loop_
_entity_poly.entity_id
_entity_poly.type
_entity_poly.pdbx_seq_one_letter_code
_entity_poly.pdbx_strand_id
1 'polypeptide(L)'
;MFSFHLFCRANVTVTDLEEVQDLLKMNIEKNQHLVSGSIQAKVLKWGEDVTDFLPAPDFILMADCIYYEESLEPLLKTLKDLAGLGTFILCCYEERTMGQNPEVEKRYFELLQRDFKLQKVPLDEHDEEYRSEDIHIFIIRRKKMNISS
;
A
#
# COMPACT_ATOMS: atom_id res chain seq x y z
N MET A 1 0.45 -15.12 -5.90
CA MET A 1 -0.27 -14.68 -7.11
C MET A 1 -1.40 -13.79 -6.63
N PHE A 2 -1.26 -12.47 -6.72
CA PHE A 2 -2.34 -11.55 -6.32
C PHE A 2 -3.52 -11.73 -7.29
N SER A 3 -4.64 -12.21 -6.78
CA SER A 3 -5.86 -12.42 -7.58
C SER A 3 -6.42 -11.05 -7.98
N PHE A 4 -6.45 -10.77 -9.28
CA PHE A 4 -6.92 -9.53 -9.90
C PHE A 4 -8.45 -9.29 -9.80
N HIS A 5 -9.16 -9.96 -8.89
CA HIS A 5 -10.63 -9.89 -8.81
C HIS A 5 -11.17 -8.58 -8.20
N LEU A 6 -10.32 -7.72 -7.61
CA LEU A 6 -10.80 -6.49 -6.94
C LEU A 6 -10.97 -5.26 -7.86
N PHE A 7 -10.50 -5.29 -9.10
CA PHE A 7 -10.35 -4.07 -9.92
C PHE A 7 -11.07 -4.08 -11.26
N CYS A 8 -12.26 -4.70 -11.34
CA CYS A 8 -12.97 -4.84 -12.61
C CYS A 8 -13.28 -3.50 -13.33
N ARG A 9 -13.06 -2.30 -12.76
CA ARG A 9 -13.15 -1.01 -13.50
C ARG A 9 -12.20 0.10 -13.00
N ALA A 10 -11.19 -0.21 -12.20
CA ALA A 10 -10.35 0.84 -11.64
C ALA A 10 -9.32 1.38 -12.64
N ASN A 11 -8.87 2.61 -12.40
CA ASN A 11 -7.72 3.20 -13.08
C ASN A 11 -6.51 3.06 -12.17
N VAL A 12 -5.65 2.09 -12.48
CA VAL A 12 -4.57 1.64 -11.60
C VAL A 12 -3.24 2.16 -12.10
N THR A 13 -2.44 2.72 -11.19
CA THR A 13 -1.02 2.96 -11.42
C THR A 13 -0.26 2.01 -10.50
N VAL A 14 0.40 1.00 -11.07
CA VAL A 14 1.29 0.11 -10.32
C VAL A 14 2.67 0.75 -10.28
N THR A 15 3.28 0.74 -9.10
CA THR A 15 4.54 1.45 -8.88
C THR A 15 5.56 0.61 -8.17
N ASP A 16 6.81 0.75 -8.58
CA ASP A 16 7.97 0.12 -7.96
C ASP A 16 9.23 0.89 -8.41
N LEU A 17 10.42 0.37 -8.07
CA LEU A 17 11.71 0.90 -8.52
C LEU A 17 11.90 0.73 -10.03
N GLU A 18 12.89 1.45 -10.58
CA GLU A 18 13.20 1.46 -12.03
C GLU A 18 13.48 0.04 -12.55
N GLU A 19 14.26 -0.74 -11.80
CA GLU A 19 14.66 -2.10 -12.15
C GLU A 19 13.49 -3.10 -12.27
N VAL A 20 12.32 -2.79 -11.68
CA VAL A 20 11.13 -3.67 -11.70
C VAL A 20 10.17 -3.27 -12.84
N GLN A 21 10.36 -2.12 -13.49
CA GLN A 21 9.40 -1.59 -14.46
C GLN A 21 9.14 -2.53 -15.65
N ASP A 22 10.16 -3.20 -16.16
CA ASP A 22 10.00 -4.13 -17.28
C ASP A 22 9.18 -5.37 -16.89
N LEU A 23 9.34 -5.84 -15.64
CA LEU A 23 8.54 -6.94 -15.10
C LEU A 23 7.07 -6.53 -14.93
N LEU A 24 6.82 -5.31 -14.44
CA LEU A 24 5.46 -4.76 -14.32
C LEU A 24 4.79 -4.67 -15.69
N LYS A 25 5.47 -4.10 -16.69
CA LYS A 25 4.96 -3.99 -18.06
C LYS A 25 4.65 -5.36 -18.67
N MET A 26 5.55 -6.32 -18.51
CA MET A 26 5.31 -7.70 -18.98
C MET A 26 4.07 -8.33 -18.33
N ASN A 27 3.87 -8.13 -17.03
CA ASN A 27 2.70 -8.65 -16.33
C ASN A 27 1.42 -7.95 -16.78
N ILE A 28 1.46 -6.64 -17.03
CA ILE A 28 0.35 -5.88 -17.59
C ILE A 28 -0.05 -6.45 -18.96
N GLU A 29 0.91 -6.59 -19.87
CA GLU A 29 0.66 -7.10 -21.23
C GLU A 29 0.04 -8.49 -21.22
N LYS A 30 0.58 -9.41 -20.40
CA LYS A 30 0.05 -10.77 -20.28
C LYS A 30 -1.39 -10.82 -19.76
N ASN A 31 -1.78 -9.89 -18.90
CA ASN A 31 -3.10 -9.86 -18.26
C ASN A 31 -4.05 -8.81 -18.84
N GLN A 32 -3.64 -8.08 -19.88
CA GLN A 32 -4.40 -6.96 -20.45
C GLN A 32 -5.83 -7.35 -20.87
N HIS A 33 -6.01 -8.60 -21.32
CA HIS A 33 -7.30 -9.16 -21.70
C HIS A 33 -8.31 -9.31 -20.54
N LEU A 34 -7.83 -9.30 -19.28
CA LEU A 34 -8.66 -9.36 -18.07
C LEU A 34 -8.96 -7.95 -17.52
N VAL A 35 -8.27 -6.92 -18.01
CA VAL A 35 -8.39 -5.55 -17.52
C VAL A 35 -9.61 -4.89 -18.15
N SER A 36 -10.59 -4.57 -17.30
CA SER A 36 -11.82 -3.85 -17.70
C SER A 36 -11.77 -2.34 -17.35
N GLY A 37 -10.73 -1.89 -16.64
CA GLY A 37 -10.41 -0.48 -16.39
C GLY A 37 -9.16 -0.03 -17.16
N SER A 38 -8.26 0.69 -16.50
CA SER A 38 -6.93 1.00 -17.05
C SER A 38 -5.83 0.62 -16.07
N ILE A 39 -4.66 0.29 -16.60
CA ILE A 39 -3.47 0.00 -15.81
C ILE A 39 -2.24 0.56 -16.50
N GLN A 40 -1.36 1.19 -15.72
CA GLN A 40 -0.05 1.66 -16.18
C GLN A 40 1.00 1.39 -15.11
N ALA A 41 2.25 1.20 -15.54
CA ALA A 41 3.40 1.14 -14.65
C ALA A 41 4.09 2.50 -14.60
N LYS A 42 4.46 2.96 -13.40
CA LYS A 42 5.28 4.15 -13.19
C LYS A 42 6.34 3.88 -12.11
N VAL A 43 7.44 4.62 -12.17
CA VAL A 43 8.47 4.57 -11.14
C VAL A 43 8.02 5.41 -9.97
N LEU A 44 8.07 4.84 -8.76
CA LEU A 44 7.88 5.58 -7.52
C LEU A 44 8.84 5.04 -6.48
N LYS A 45 9.94 5.74 -6.27
CA LYS A 45 10.82 5.48 -5.14
C LYS A 45 10.30 6.22 -3.91
N TRP A 46 10.14 5.49 -2.81
CA TRP A 46 9.58 6.06 -1.59
C TRP A 46 10.44 7.22 -1.07
N GLY A 47 9.77 8.22 -0.51
CA GLY A 47 10.37 9.46 -0.02
C GLY A 47 10.56 10.55 -1.09
N GLU A 48 10.51 10.20 -2.38
CA GLU A 48 10.71 11.17 -3.48
C GLU A 48 9.42 11.96 -3.82
N ASP A 49 9.48 12.78 -4.87
CA ASP A 49 8.36 13.62 -5.30
C ASP A 49 7.20 12.77 -5.85
N VAL A 50 5.96 13.16 -5.51
CA VAL A 50 4.74 12.42 -5.87
C VAL A 50 3.80 13.22 -6.77
N THR A 51 4.24 14.37 -7.27
CA THR A 51 3.40 15.31 -8.03
C THR A 51 2.74 14.64 -9.24
N ASP A 52 3.45 13.73 -9.91
CA ASP A 52 2.95 12.97 -11.08
C ASP A 52 1.85 11.94 -10.78
N PHE A 53 1.54 11.74 -9.51
CA PHE A 53 0.50 10.83 -9.00
C PHE A 53 -0.71 11.59 -8.43
N LEU A 54 -0.69 12.92 -8.48
CA LEU A 54 -1.79 13.75 -8.04
C LEU A 54 -2.87 13.89 -9.15
N PRO A 55 -4.14 14.09 -8.80
CA PRO A 55 -4.70 14.27 -7.45
C PRO A 55 -4.65 12.99 -6.61
N ALA A 56 -4.82 13.13 -5.29
CA ALA A 56 -4.80 12.02 -4.35
C ALA A 56 -5.74 10.87 -4.80
N PRO A 57 -5.26 9.62 -4.84
CA PRO A 57 -6.08 8.50 -5.30
C PRO A 57 -7.16 8.15 -4.28
N ASP A 58 -8.23 7.50 -4.74
CA ASP A 58 -9.28 6.96 -3.87
C ASP A 58 -8.73 5.84 -2.97
N PHE A 59 -7.83 5.02 -3.53
CA PHE A 59 -7.20 3.89 -2.85
C PHE A 59 -5.69 3.89 -3.03
N ILE A 60 -4.98 3.53 -1.97
CA ILE A 60 -3.57 3.13 -2.02
C ILE A 60 -3.51 1.69 -1.51
N LEU A 61 -2.81 0.82 -2.23
CA LEU A 61 -2.64 -0.57 -1.84
C LEU A 61 -1.15 -0.81 -1.57
N MET A 62 -0.87 -1.50 -0.47
CA MET A 62 0.46 -1.98 -0.14
C MET A 62 0.35 -3.44 0.26
N ALA A 63 1.20 -4.27 -0.34
CA ALA A 63 1.28 -5.67 -0.01
C ALA A 63 2.75 -6.01 0.29
N ASP A 64 3.00 -6.40 1.53
CA ASP A 64 4.30 -6.80 2.04
C ASP A 64 5.41 -5.74 1.88
N CYS A 65 5.08 -4.48 2.18
CA CYS A 65 6.01 -3.34 2.06
C CYS A 65 6.77 -3.00 3.36
N ILE A 66 6.58 -3.78 4.45
CA ILE A 66 7.12 -3.50 5.78
C ILE A 66 8.18 -4.56 6.11
N TYR A 67 9.45 -4.26 5.82
CA TYR A 67 10.55 -5.23 6.03
C TYR A 67 11.92 -4.62 6.32
N TYR A 68 12.23 -3.40 5.86
CA TYR A 68 13.49 -2.70 6.15
C TYR A 68 13.26 -1.40 6.91
N GLU A 69 14.03 -1.20 7.99
CA GLU A 69 13.98 -0.01 8.85
C GLU A 69 14.23 1.28 8.05
N GLU A 70 15.20 1.25 7.13
CA GLU A 70 15.60 2.38 6.30
C GLU A 70 14.49 2.85 5.35
N SER A 71 13.53 1.97 5.06
CA SER A 71 12.41 2.25 4.16
C SER A 71 11.19 2.82 4.88
N LEU A 72 11.13 2.76 6.22
CA LEU A 72 9.94 3.17 6.99
C LEU A 72 9.62 4.66 6.83
N GLU A 73 10.59 5.54 7.09
CA GLU A 73 10.36 6.98 6.98
C GLU A 73 10.07 7.44 5.54
N PRO A 74 10.81 6.98 4.52
CA PRO A 74 10.48 7.26 3.11
C PRO A 74 9.07 6.79 2.72
N LEU A 75 8.67 5.58 3.12
CA LEU A 75 7.35 5.03 2.84
C LEU A 75 6.24 5.89 3.47
N LEU A 76 6.40 6.23 4.75
CA LEU A 76 5.44 7.06 5.47
C LEU A 76 5.34 8.46 4.89
N LYS A 77 6.46 9.04 4.45
CA LYS A 77 6.45 10.32 3.72
C LYS A 77 5.62 10.20 2.45
N THR A 78 5.87 9.20 1.61
CA THR A 78 5.11 8.97 0.38
C THR A 78 3.62 8.79 0.65
N LEU A 79 3.23 8.04 1.68
CA LEU A 79 1.82 7.90 2.08
C LEU A 79 1.20 9.23 2.49
N LYS A 80 1.93 10.09 3.22
CA LYS A 80 1.44 11.42 3.63
C LYS A 80 1.28 12.37 2.45
N ASP A 81 2.18 12.30 1.49
CA ASP A 81 2.19 13.18 0.33
C ASP A 81 1.12 12.76 -0.69
N LEU A 82 0.87 11.45 -0.84
CA LEU A 82 -0.17 10.91 -1.73
C LEU A 82 -1.59 10.94 -1.13
N ALA A 83 -1.73 10.56 0.15
CA ALA A 83 -3.05 10.31 0.73
C ALA A 83 -3.79 11.60 1.06
N GLY A 84 -4.94 11.79 0.42
CA GLY A 84 -5.91 12.80 0.78
C GLY A 84 -6.78 12.38 1.97
N LEU A 85 -7.68 13.26 2.41
CA LEU A 85 -8.66 12.93 3.47
C LEU A 85 -9.70 11.88 3.02
N GLY A 86 -9.92 11.75 1.72
CA GLY A 86 -10.82 10.76 1.11
C GLY A 86 -10.15 9.42 0.81
N THR A 87 -8.82 9.35 0.82
CA THR A 87 -8.06 8.16 0.44
C THR A 87 -8.19 7.06 1.48
N PHE A 88 -8.42 5.83 1.01
CA PHE A 88 -8.34 4.61 1.80
C PHE A 88 -7.05 3.87 1.47
N ILE A 89 -6.23 3.61 2.49
CA ILE A 89 -5.01 2.84 2.32
C ILE A 89 -5.29 1.42 2.83
N LEU A 90 -5.15 0.42 1.96
CA LEU A 90 -5.19 -0.99 2.35
C LEU A 90 -3.74 -1.50 2.45
N CYS A 91 -3.33 -1.85 3.66
CA CYS A 91 -2.02 -2.39 3.94
C CYS A 91 -2.17 -3.86 4.34
N CYS A 92 -1.62 -4.76 3.53
CA CYS A 92 -1.50 -6.18 3.82
C CYS A 92 -0.02 -6.50 4.06
N TYR A 93 0.30 -7.25 5.11
CA TYR A 93 1.66 -7.74 5.33
C TYR A 93 1.63 -9.07 6.10
N GLU A 94 2.73 -9.81 6.01
CA GLU A 94 2.98 -11.01 6.79
C GLU A 94 3.79 -10.64 8.05
N GLU A 95 3.29 -11.00 9.23
CA GLU A 95 3.99 -10.85 10.50
C GLU A 95 5.20 -11.78 10.54
N ARG A 96 6.38 -11.20 10.81
CA ARG A 96 7.65 -11.93 10.85
C ARG A 96 8.28 -11.80 12.22
N THR A 97 8.45 -12.92 12.89
CA THR A 97 8.98 -12.98 14.27
C THR A 97 10.50 -13.16 14.34
N MET A 98 11.17 -13.31 13.21
CA MET A 98 12.62 -13.55 13.14
C MET A 98 13.42 -12.27 12.88
N GLY A 99 14.64 -12.20 13.43
CA GLY A 99 15.57 -11.10 13.15
C GLY A 99 15.09 -9.78 13.75
N GLN A 100 15.22 -8.70 12.99
CA GLN A 100 14.83 -7.34 13.40
C GLN A 100 13.38 -6.97 12.99
N ASN A 101 12.65 -7.91 12.39
CA ASN A 101 11.31 -7.65 11.88
C ASN A 101 10.31 -7.18 12.95
N PRO A 102 10.29 -7.75 14.18
CA PRO A 102 9.37 -7.29 15.23
C PRO A 102 9.59 -5.82 15.60
N GLU A 103 10.85 -5.37 15.64
CA GLU A 103 11.22 -3.99 15.94
C GLU A 103 10.84 -3.04 14.81
N VAL A 104 11.10 -3.44 13.55
CA VAL A 104 10.73 -2.68 12.34
C VAL A 104 9.21 -2.50 12.26
N GLU A 105 8.46 -3.57 12.49
CA GLU A 105 6.99 -3.55 12.49
C GLU A 105 6.45 -2.62 13.58
N LYS A 106 6.93 -2.79 14.81
CA LYS A 106 6.54 -1.91 15.94
C LYS A 106 6.83 -0.45 15.60
N ARG A 107 8.02 -0.16 15.07
CA ARG A 107 8.44 1.19 14.71
C ARG A 107 7.58 1.78 13.60
N TYR A 108 7.24 0.98 12.59
CA TYR A 108 6.33 1.38 11.52
C TYR A 108 4.99 1.84 12.08
N PHE A 109 4.35 1.03 12.94
CA PHE A 109 3.05 1.38 13.51
C PHE A 109 3.13 2.61 14.44
N GLU A 110 4.19 2.75 15.24
CA GLU A 110 4.41 3.95 16.08
C GLU A 110 4.49 5.24 15.24
N LEU A 111 5.20 5.21 14.12
CA LEU A 111 5.34 6.35 13.23
C LEU A 111 4.05 6.61 12.44
N LEU A 112 3.43 5.57 11.88
CA LEU A 112 2.20 5.64 11.09
C LEU A 112 1.05 6.25 11.90
N GLN A 113 0.92 5.88 13.17
CA GLN A 113 -0.12 6.38 14.06
C GLN A 113 -0.02 7.88 14.35
N ARG A 114 1.07 8.57 14.02
CA ARG A 114 1.17 10.03 14.20
C ARG A 114 0.18 10.76 13.30
N ASP A 115 0.12 10.36 12.04
CA ASP A 115 -0.65 11.03 10.98
C ASP A 115 -1.89 10.25 10.53
N PHE A 116 -1.96 8.95 10.83
CA PHE A 116 -3.03 8.06 10.35
C PHE A 116 -3.76 7.35 11.49
N LYS A 117 -5.01 7.00 11.23
CA LYS A 117 -5.80 6.03 12.01
C LYS A 117 -5.77 4.70 11.28
N LEU A 118 -5.75 3.60 12.04
CA LEU A 118 -5.70 2.25 11.51
C LEU A 118 -6.84 1.44 12.11
N GLN A 119 -7.39 0.55 11.31
CA GLN A 119 -8.36 -0.45 11.71
C GLN A 119 -7.90 -1.79 11.13
N LYS A 120 -7.67 -2.79 12.00
CA LYS A 120 -7.39 -4.15 11.57
C LYS A 120 -8.67 -4.75 10.99
N VAL A 121 -8.56 -5.39 9.83
CA VAL A 121 -9.63 -6.18 9.24
C VAL A 121 -9.66 -7.54 9.95
N PRO A 122 -10.82 -7.99 10.46
CA PRO A 122 -10.96 -9.31 11.05
C PRO A 122 -10.62 -10.44 10.06
N LEU A 123 -10.03 -11.54 10.56
CA LEU A 123 -9.60 -12.69 9.73
C LEU A 123 -10.78 -13.40 9.03
N ASP A 124 -11.98 -13.31 9.59
CA ASP A 124 -13.22 -13.81 9.01
C ASP A 124 -13.76 -12.93 7.87
N GLU A 125 -13.26 -11.71 7.73
CA GLU A 125 -13.50 -10.86 6.54
C GLU A 125 -12.45 -11.08 5.43
N HIS A 126 -11.40 -11.87 5.68
CA HIS A 126 -10.47 -12.31 4.64
C HIS A 126 -11.11 -13.42 3.79
N ASP A 127 -10.50 -13.70 2.64
CA ASP A 127 -10.89 -14.85 1.81
C ASP A 127 -10.82 -16.16 2.61
N GLU A 128 -11.82 -17.04 2.44
CA GLU A 128 -11.94 -18.28 3.23
C GLU A 128 -10.76 -19.24 3.01
N GLU A 129 -10.21 -19.28 1.79
CA GLU A 129 -9.10 -20.14 1.39
C GLU A 129 -7.76 -19.39 1.46
N TYR A 130 -7.72 -18.14 0.99
CA TYR A 130 -6.48 -17.35 0.86
C TYR A 130 -6.25 -16.42 2.06
N ARG A 131 -6.14 -17.00 3.26
CA ARG A 131 -5.85 -16.27 4.51
C ARG A 131 -4.87 -17.03 5.42
N SER A 132 -4.22 -16.30 6.32
CA SER A 132 -3.37 -16.84 7.39
C SER A 132 -3.52 -16.00 8.64
N GLU A 133 -3.32 -16.60 9.82
CA GLU A 133 -3.24 -15.87 11.09
C GLU A 133 -2.04 -14.92 11.14
N ASP A 134 -0.99 -15.25 10.39
CA ASP A 134 0.23 -14.44 10.28
C ASP A 134 0.09 -13.34 9.20
N ILE A 135 -1.01 -13.28 8.45
CA ILE A 135 -1.23 -12.24 7.42
C ILE A 135 -2.28 -11.26 7.91
N HIS A 136 -1.88 -10.01 8.09
CA HIS A 136 -2.74 -8.95 8.61
C HIS A 136 -3.11 -7.97 7.52
N ILE A 137 -4.39 -7.56 7.49
CA ILE A 137 -4.88 -6.48 6.64
C ILE A 137 -5.33 -5.31 7.53
N PHE A 138 -4.89 -4.11 7.18
CA PHE A 138 -5.25 -2.87 7.85
C PHE A 138 -5.86 -1.88 6.87
N ILE A 139 -6.99 -1.29 7.26
CA ILE A 139 -7.56 -0.09 6.65
C ILE A 139 -6.98 1.12 7.36
N ILE A 140 -6.24 1.94 6.63
CA ILE A 140 -5.53 3.11 7.14
C ILE A 140 -6.12 4.37 6.51
N ARG A 141 -6.35 5.40 7.33
CA ARG A 141 -6.92 6.69 6.90
C ARG A 141 -6.20 7.87 7.53
N ARG A 142 -5.97 8.92 6.75
CA ARG A 142 -5.33 10.15 7.24
C ARG A 142 -6.18 10.80 8.33
N LYS A 143 -5.55 11.23 9.43
CA LYS A 143 -6.22 12.01 10.48
C LYS A 143 -6.58 13.39 9.93
N LYS A 144 -7.76 13.89 10.30
CA LYS A 144 -8.07 15.32 10.13
C LYS A 144 -7.17 16.11 11.06
N MET A 145 -6.47 17.10 10.53
CA MET A 145 -5.76 18.10 11.33
C MET A 145 -6.81 18.88 12.10
N ASN A 146 -6.84 18.75 13.42
CA ASN A 146 -7.62 19.66 14.26
C ASN A 146 -6.87 20.99 14.28
N ILE A 147 -7.28 21.95 13.46
CA ILE A 147 -6.86 23.33 13.63
C ILE A 147 -7.61 23.83 14.86
N SER A 148 -6.99 23.73 16.04
CA SER A 148 -7.47 24.46 17.22
C SER A 148 -7.41 25.95 16.90
N SER A 149 -8.58 26.55 16.72
CA SER A 149 -8.76 28.01 16.68
C SER A 149 -8.65 28.59 18.08
#